data_AF-A0A1M6Z5L9-F1
#
_entry.id   AF-A0A1M6Z5L9-F1
#
_cell.length_a   1.000
_cell.length_b   1.000
_cell.length_c   1.000
_cell.angle_alpha   90.00
_cell.angle_beta   90.00
_cell.angle_gamma   90.00
#
_symmetry.space_group_name_H-M   'P 1'
#
loop_
_entity.id
_entity.type
_entity.pdbx_description
1 polymer ?
#
loop_
_entity_poly.entity_id
_entity_poly.type
_entity_poly.pdbx_seq_one_letter_code
_entity_poly.pdbx_strand_id
1 'polypeptide(L)'
;MIGIVFLLIALIGPMVLLSTFLYFRYPDAQVSRVDRWIPPLTSTLALWSFCTCWLWFYLFNLYIGLPVLLMAIGLHLYAMSKNLNPKLRRINAILIWAACGVGFLSYFYFDV
;
A
#
# COMPACT_ATOMS: atom_id res chain seq x y z
N MET A 1 0.16 23.52 4.58
CA MET A 1 1.17 22.43 4.47
C MET A 1 1.37 21.65 5.76
N ILE A 2 1.60 22.31 6.92
CA ILE A 2 1.80 21.65 8.22
C ILE A 2 0.67 20.67 8.60
N GLY A 3 -0.60 21.04 8.38
CA GLY A 3 -1.75 20.16 8.68
C GLY A 3 -1.76 18.82 7.91
N ILE A 4 -1.29 18.82 6.65
CA ILE A 4 -1.21 17.60 5.83
C ILE A 4 -0.07 16.70 6.32
N VAL A 5 1.05 17.30 6.73
CA VAL A 5 2.16 16.54 7.32
C VAL A 5 1.70 15.85 8.61
N PHE A 6 0.96 16.54 9.49
CA PHE A 6 0.37 15.91 10.67
C PHE A 6 -0.65 14.81 10.34
N LEU A 7 -1.46 15.01 9.30
CA LEU A 7 -2.39 13.98 8.81
C LEU A 7 -1.62 12.72 8.34
N LEU A 8 -0.54 12.89 7.59
CA LEU A 8 0.30 11.78 7.12
C LEU A 8 0.94 11.03 8.29
N ILE A 9 1.48 11.75 9.27
CA ILE A 9 2.04 11.15 10.49
C ILE A 9 0.96 10.36 11.25
N ALA A 10 -0.24 10.93 11.39
CA ALA A 10 -1.37 10.26 12.04
C ALA A 10 -1.81 9.00 11.28
N LEU A 11 -1.71 8.98 9.95
CA LEU A 11 -2.04 7.84 9.08
C LEU A 11 -1.08 6.64 9.25
N ILE A 12 0.14 6.85 9.77
CA ILE A 12 1.10 5.77 10.01
C ILE A 12 0.54 4.77 11.02
N GLY A 13 -0.08 5.26 12.11
CA GLY A 13 -0.65 4.41 13.16
C GLY A 13 -1.68 3.40 12.64
N PRO A 14 -2.75 3.84 11.94
CA PRO A 14 -3.71 2.97 11.27
C PRO A 14 -3.07 1.98 10.30
N MET A 15 -2.04 2.36 9.54
CA MET A 15 -1.36 1.44 8.62
C MET A 15 -0.59 0.35 9.36
N VAL A 16 0.10 0.68 10.44
CA VAL A 16 0.80 -0.32 11.28
C VAL A 16 -0.21 -1.27 11.92
N LEU A 17 -1.33 -0.75 12.42
CA LEU A 17 -2.42 -1.55 12.98
C LEU A 17 -3.03 -2.48 11.93
N LEU A 18 -3.28 -1.98 10.70
CA LEU A 18 -3.80 -2.79 9.60
C LEU A 18 -2.83 -3.93 9.24
N SER A 19 -1.53 -3.65 9.15
CA SER A 19 -0.52 -4.65 8.82
C SER A 19 -0.49 -5.76 9.87
N THR A 20 -0.49 -5.35 11.14
CA THR A 20 -0.48 -6.26 12.29
C THR A 20 -1.77 -7.09 12.33
N PHE A 21 -2.93 -6.47 12.09
CA PHE A 21 -4.21 -7.16 12.02
C PHE A 21 -4.24 -8.22 10.91
N LEU A 22 -3.78 -7.87 9.70
CA LEU A 22 -3.72 -8.80 8.57
C LEU A 22 -2.75 -9.95 8.82
N TYR A 23 -1.63 -9.69 9.50
CA TYR A 23 -0.64 -10.71 9.88
C TYR A 23 -1.22 -11.79 10.81
N PHE A 24 -2.04 -11.38 11.78
CA PHE A 24 -2.71 -12.31 12.70
C PHE A 24 -3.97 -12.94 12.09
N ARG A 25 -4.70 -12.20 11.24
CA ARG A 25 -5.93 -12.69 10.60
C ARG A 25 -5.69 -13.77 9.57
N TYR A 26 -4.56 -13.71 8.85
CA TYR A 26 -4.19 -14.67 7.81
C TYR A 26 -2.85 -15.35 8.13
N PRO A 27 -2.83 -16.27 9.11
CA PRO A 27 -1.60 -16.94 9.48
C PRO A 27 -1.14 -17.89 8.36
N ASP A 28 0.14 -17.79 8.00
CA ASP A 28 0.78 -18.68 7.04
C ASP A 28 1.99 -19.34 7.72
N ALA A 29 1.80 -20.55 8.25
CA ALA A 29 2.78 -21.23 9.10
C ALA A 29 3.90 -21.93 8.31
N GLN A 30 3.73 -22.07 6.99
CA GLN A 30 4.67 -22.78 6.11
C GLN A 30 5.82 -21.89 5.61
N VAL A 31 5.83 -20.61 5.99
CA VAL A 31 6.76 -19.61 5.47
C VAL A 31 7.57 -18.99 6.61
N SER A 32 8.77 -18.50 6.29
CA SER A 32 9.62 -17.78 7.24
C SER A 32 8.88 -16.59 7.86
N ARG A 33 9.25 -16.21 9.10
CA ARG A 33 8.61 -15.08 9.79
C ARG A 33 8.67 -13.80 8.97
N VAL A 34 9.76 -13.57 8.24
CA VAL A 34 9.95 -12.38 7.41
C VAL A 34 9.04 -12.41 6.19
N ASP A 35 9.01 -13.53 5.46
CA ASP A 35 8.16 -13.67 4.27
C ASP A 35 6.67 -13.57 4.61
N ARG A 36 6.28 -14.00 5.81
CA ARG A 36 4.90 -13.90 6.30
C ARG A 36 4.43 -12.44 6.47
N TRP A 37 5.35 -11.50 6.74
CA TRP A 37 5.02 -10.08 6.85
C TRP A 37 4.85 -9.39 5.49
N ILE A 38 5.34 -9.99 4.41
CA ILE A 38 5.33 -9.34 3.09
C ILE A 38 3.91 -9.11 2.58
N PRO A 39 2.99 -10.09 2.52
CA PRO A 39 1.65 -9.83 2.01
C PRO A 39 0.86 -8.79 2.81
N PRO A 40 0.86 -8.79 4.17
CA PRO A 40 0.28 -7.71 4.97
C PRO A 40 0.90 -6.34 4.69
N LEU A 41 2.24 -6.27 4.63
CA LEU A 41 2.95 -5.02 4.33
C LEU A 41 2.56 -4.47 2.96
N THR A 42 2.49 -5.33 1.93
CA THR A 42 2.02 -4.94 0.61
C THR A 42 0.62 -4.33 0.66
N SER A 43 -0.33 -4.90 1.43
CA SER A 43 -1.67 -4.32 1.58
C SER A 43 -1.61 -2.90 2.14
N THR A 44 -0.80 -2.71 3.17
CA THR A 44 -0.70 -1.43 3.87
C THR A 44 -0.01 -0.35 3.06
N LEU A 45 1.03 -0.72 2.28
CA LEU A 45 1.69 0.20 1.35
C LEU A 45 0.77 0.57 0.19
N ALA A 46 0.02 -0.40 -0.36
CA ALA A 46 -0.95 -0.12 -1.41
C ALA A 46 -2.08 0.81 -0.91
N LEU A 47 -2.58 0.58 0.31
CA LEU A 47 -3.60 1.44 0.92
C LEU A 47 -3.05 2.82 1.26
N TRP A 48 -1.82 2.91 1.76
CA TRP A 48 -1.15 4.20 1.97
C TRP A 48 -1.04 4.96 0.66
N SER A 49 -0.55 4.32 -0.41
CA SER A 49 -0.44 4.92 -1.73
C SER A 49 -1.79 5.42 -2.22
N PHE A 50 -2.84 4.59 -2.11
CA PHE A 50 -4.22 4.98 -2.41
C PHE A 50 -4.66 6.24 -1.65
N CYS A 51 -4.47 6.27 -0.33
CA CYS A 51 -4.83 7.41 0.51
C CYS A 51 -4.04 8.66 0.13
N THR A 52 -2.73 8.54 -0.13
CA THR A 52 -1.91 9.68 -0.54
C THR A 52 -2.33 10.22 -1.90
N CYS A 53 -2.60 9.33 -2.87
CA CYS A 53 -3.14 9.68 -4.19
C CYS A 53 -4.53 10.34 -4.08
N TRP A 54 -5.34 9.93 -3.10
CA TRP A 54 -6.65 10.51 -2.80
C TRP A 54 -6.59 11.88 -2.12
N LEU A 55 -5.49 12.22 -1.45
CA LEU A 55 -5.34 13.56 -0.88
C LEU A 55 -5.12 14.64 -1.94
N TRP A 56 -5.05 14.26 -3.24
CA TRP A 56 -5.21 15.19 -4.37
C TRP A 56 -4.18 16.32 -4.37
N PHE A 57 -2.98 16.07 -3.82
CA PHE A 57 -1.85 16.98 -3.87
C PHE A 57 -0.79 16.42 -4.81
N TYR A 58 -0.61 17.07 -5.96
CA TYR A 58 0.32 16.66 -7.01
C TYR A 58 1.73 16.31 -6.50
N LEU A 59 2.35 17.21 -5.70
CA LEU A 59 3.68 16.95 -5.13
C LEU A 59 3.70 15.71 -4.22
N PHE A 60 2.67 15.50 -3.41
CA PHE A 60 2.60 14.33 -2.52
C PHE A 60 2.45 13.03 -3.32
N ASN A 61 1.70 13.06 -4.42
CA ASN A 61 1.54 11.90 -5.29
C ASN A 61 2.86 11.53 -5.95
N LEU A 62 3.60 12.51 -6.46
CA LEU A 62 4.86 12.28 -7.15
C LEU A 62 5.98 11.81 -6.19
N TYR A 63 6.13 12.46 -5.04
CA TYR A 63 7.26 12.23 -4.14
C TYR A 63 7.01 11.17 -3.07
N ILE A 64 5.75 10.89 -2.70
CA ILE A 64 5.42 9.94 -1.63
C ILE A 64 4.55 8.80 -2.17
N GLY A 65 3.44 9.12 -2.84
CA GLY A 65 2.48 8.12 -3.30
C GLY A 65 3.06 7.13 -4.30
N LEU A 66 3.78 7.64 -5.32
CA LEU A 66 4.33 6.85 -6.41
C LEU A 66 5.50 5.94 -5.98
N PRO A 67 6.51 6.38 -5.21
CA PRO A 67 7.52 5.48 -4.67
C PRO A 67 6.93 4.37 -3.80
N VAL A 68 5.93 4.69 -2.98
CA VAL A 68 5.25 3.69 -2.14
C VAL A 68 4.45 2.70 -2.98
N LEU A 69 3.81 3.16 -4.07
CA LEU A 69 3.12 2.30 -5.02
C LEU A 69 4.08 1.32 -5.70
N LEU A 70 5.22 1.81 -6.18
CA LEU A 70 6.25 0.99 -6.81
C LEU A 70 6.80 -0.06 -5.83
N MET A 71 7.00 0.32 -4.57
CA MET A 71 7.40 -0.60 -3.51
C MET A 71 6.33 -1.68 -3.26
N ALA A 72 5.05 -1.30 -3.21
CA ALA A 72 3.94 -2.24 -3.07
C ALA A 72 3.89 -3.23 -4.25
N ILE A 73 4.07 -2.75 -5.48
CA ILE A 73 4.15 -3.60 -6.69
C ILE A 73 5.32 -4.58 -6.59
N GLY A 74 6.52 -4.10 -6.22
CA GLY A 74 7.70 -4.96 -6.06
C GLY A 74 7.48 -6.08 -5.04
N LEU A 75 6.91 -5.75 -3.88
CA LEU A 75 6.58 -6.74 -2.85
C LEU A 75 5.47 -7.69 -3.29
N HIS A 76 4.50 -7.21 -4.08
CA HIS A 76 3.45 -8.06 -4.66
C HIS A 76 4.02 -9.08 -5.64
N LEU A 77 4.94 -8.67 -6.52
CA LEU A 77 5.63 -9.56 -7.46
C LEU A 77 6.49 -10.58 -6.70
N TYR A 78 7.19 -10.16 -5.64
CA TYR A 78 7.91 -11.07 -4.76
C TYR A 78 6.98 -12.10 -4.13
N ALA A 79 5.86 -11.66 -3.53
CA ALA A 79 4.86 -12.54 -2.94
C ALA A 79 4.24 -13.51 -3.97
N MET A 80 4.09 -13.08 -5.22
CA MET A 80 3.65 -13.94 -6.32
C MET A 80 4.70 -15.00 -6.66
N SER A 81 5.98 -14.61 -6.79
CA SER A 81 7.08 -15.53 -7.11
C SER A 81 7.28 -16.62 -6.07
N LYS A 82 7.08 -16.29 -4.79
CA LYS A 82 7.19 -17.21 -3.64
C LYS A 82 5.86 -17.87 -3.26
N ASN A 83 4.79 -17.59 -4.00
CA ASN A 83 3.42 -18.07 -3.77
C ASN A 83 2.93 -17.84 -2.32
N LEU A 84 3.26 -16.69 -1.75
CA LEU A 84 2.93 -16.31 -0.37
C LEU A 84 1.44 -15.95 -0.27
N ASN A 85 0.76 -16.51 0.73
CA ASN A 85 -0.61 -16.21 1.14
C ASN A 85 -1.56 -15.81 -0.02
N PRO A 86 -2.12 -16.77 -0.77
CA PRO A 86 -2.87 -16.50 -1.99
C PRO A 86 -4.14 -15.65 -1.76
N LYS A 87 -4.71 -15.68 -0.55
CA LYS A 87 -5.87 -14.85 -0.18
C LYS A 87 -5.48 -13.37 -0.11
N LEU A 88 -4.41 -13.06 0.64
CA LEU A 88 -3.88 -11.71 0.75
C LEU A 88 -3.33 -11.19 -0.58
N ARG A 89 -2.74 -12.06 -1.40
CA ARG A 89 -2.28 -11.69 -2.75
C ARG A 89 -3.42 -11.14 -3.60
N ARG A 90 -4.61 -11.75 -3.57
CA ARG A 90 -5.77 -11.24 -4.33
C ARG A 90 -6.22 -9.86 -3.85
N ILE A 91 -6.23 -9.64 -2.54
CA ILE A 91 -6.57 -8.34 -1.94
C ILE A 91 -5.52 -7.29 -2.33
N ASN A 92 -4.23 -7.64 -2.27
CA ASN A 92 -3.13 -6.77 -2.67
C ASN A 92 -3.23 -6.34 -4.13
N ALA A 93 -3.54 -7.27 -5.03
CA ALA A 93 -3.73 -6.95 -6.44
C ALA A 93 -4.85 -5.90 -6.62
N ILE A 94 -6.00 -6.10 -5.96
CA ILE A 94 -7.12 -5.15 -6.03
C ILE A 94 -6.72 -3.78 -5.49
N LEU A 95 -6.05 -3.73 -4.33
CA LEU A 95 -5.60 -2.47 -3.72
C LEU A 95 -4.58 -1.74 -4.59
N ILE A 96 -3.63 -2.46 -5.19
CA ILE A 96 -2.64 -1.87 -6.10
C ILE A 96 -3.34 -1.29 -7.33
N TRP A 97 -4.25 -2.03 -7.95
CA TRP A 97 -5.02 -1.53 -9.10
C TRP A 97 -5.87 -0.31 -8.74
N ALA A 98 -6.50 -0.30 -7.56
CA ALA A 98 -7.23 0.85 -7.07
C ALA A 98 -6.32 2.06 -6.84
N ALA A 99 -5.13 1.86 -6.25
CA ALA A 99 -4.14 2.91 -6.05
C ALA A 99 -3.62 3.48 -7.37
N CYS A 100 -3.35 2.63 -8.37
CA CYS A 100 -3.01 3.05 -9.72
C CYS A 100 -4.13 3.90 -10.35
N GLY A 101 -5.38 3.45 -10.24
CA GLY A 101 -6.53 4.16 -10.80
C GLY A 101 -6.72 5.55 -10.19
N VAL A 102 -6.64 5.66 -8.87
CA VAL A 102 -6.74 6.96 -8.17
C VAL A 102 -5.52 7.84 -8.45
N GLY A 103 -4.32 7.27 -8.52
CA GLY A 103 -3.10 8.00 -8.89
C GLY A 103 -3.23 8.62 -10.29
N PHE A 104 -3.75 7.86 -11.25
CA PHE A 104 -3.97 8.33 -12.63
C PHE A 104 -5.08 9.39 -12.72
N LEU A 105 -6.19 9.20 -12.01
CA LEU A 105 -7.26 10.21 -11.89
C LEU A 105 -6.73 11.51 -11.28
N SER A 106 -5.94 11.40 -10.21
CA SER A 106 -5.35 12.57 -9.57
C SER A 106 -4.29 13.25 -10.45
N TYR A 107 -3.60 12.52 -11.33
CA TYR A 107 -2.70 13.14 -12.30
C TYR A 107 -3.48 14.01 -13.29
N PHE A 108 -4.52 13.46 -13.92
CA PHE A 108 -5.33 14.22 -14.88
C PHE A 108 -6.08 15.41 -14.29
N TYR A 109 -6.53 15.32 -13.03
CA TYR A 109 -7.30 16.41 -12.43
C TYR A 109 -6.43 17.63 -12.03
N PHE A 110 -5.13 17.43 -11.79
CA PHE A 110 -4.23 18.48 -11.29
C PHE A 110 -3.16 18.94 -12.29
N ASP A 111 -2.96 18.22 -13.39
CA ASP A 111 -2.06 18.60 -14.48
C ASP A 111 -2.81 19.25 -15.67
N VAL A 112 -4.14 19.44 -15.56
CA VAL A 112 -5.02 20.22 -16.48
C VAL A 112 -5.40 21.52 -15.80
#